data_AF-A0A2V4ULB8-F1
#
_entry.id   AF-A0A2V4ULB8-F1
#
_cell.length_a   1.000
_cell.length_b   1.000
_cell.length_c   1.000
_cell.angle_alpha   90.00
_cell.angle_beta   90.00
_cell.angle_gamma   90.00
#
_symmetry.space_group_name_H-M   'P 1'
#
loop_
_entity.id
_entity.type
_entity.pdbx_description
1 polymer ?
#
loop_
_entity_poly.entity_id
_entity_poly.type
_entity_poly.pdbx_seq_one_letter_code
_entity_poly.pdbx_strand_id
1 'polypeptide(L)'
;MLNDRDLIDGELKIKIPKRAKFIAIGWLVICGIIFSAWLNFSPDNTVRSLSLGDIGAFLSGIFSILAFYGFIEAYLIQSKELRLQRFELKESIKAQQGSEKALKEQSEALKSQLKISEEQFNLYLLEAKAKIPIFNLFQIHTFVVNVLHIENQISNEIDLLQQSIELLPFEKNSYTLTEIIVSIEVNNTGGEGRLVGVKSLIKIDNLHYMQITSFEVIGSSMTDTYDNYLIEFKFKISSMDSDVFSNSAIFKAFILDFIENIKFESNFRCRERSYKQKYKVCRNNFFDQLLKHNNSAIQNFEKMELQYLLAFGYNIESFE
;
A
#
# COMPACT_ATOMS: atom_id res chain seq x y z
N MET A 1 -21.40 30.07 -23.86
CA MET A 1 -20.28 29.81 -24.79
C MET A 1 -20.81 29.49 -26.21
N LEU A 2 -21.71 30.33 -26.73
CA LEU A 2 -22.12 30.37 -28.13
C LEU A 2 -22.30 31.88 -28.40
N ASN A 3 -21.31 32.51 -29.02
CA ASN A 3 -21.45 33.82 -29.68
C ASN A 3 -20.21 34.28 -30.46
N ASP A 4 -19.05 33.64 -30.29
CA ASP A 4 -17.84 34.02 -31.06
C ASP A 4 -17.77 33.42 -32.47
N ARG A 5 -18.49 32.32 -32.75
CA ARG A 5 -18.47 31.70 -34.09
C ARG A 5 -19.23 32.52 -35.14
N ASP A 6 -20.34 33.15 -34.76
CA ASP A 6 -21.16 33.95 -35.68
C ASP A 6 -20.51 35.31 -36.03
N LEU A 7 -19.57 35.78 -35.20
CA LEU A 7 -18.76 36.98 -35.48
C LEU A 7 -17.66 36.70 -36.51
N ILE A 8 -17.12 35.48 -36.53
CA ILE A 8 -16.05 35.07 -37.46
C ILE A 8 -16.62 34.87 -38.87
N ASP A 9 -17.81 34.28 -39.01
CA ASP A 9 -18.45 34.07 -40.31
C ASP A 9 -18.89 35.39 -40.99
N GLY A 10 -19.06 36.47 -40.23
CA GLY A 10 -19.36 37.81 -40.75
C GLY A 10 -18.15 38.54 -41.36
N GLU A 11 -16.93 38.24 -40.92
CA GLU A 11 -15.69 38.91 -41.37
C GLU A 11 -15.05 38.26 -42.60
N LEU A 12 -15.37 37.00 -42.90
CA LEU A 12 -14.84 36.28 -44.08
C LEU A 12 -15.53 36.64 -45.40
N LYS A 13 -16.45 37.62 -45.40
CA LYS A 13 -17.00 38.17 -46.63
C LYS A 13 -15.93 39.03 -47.29
N ILE A 14 -15.11 38.42 -48.15
CA ILE A 14 -14.02 39.05 -48.92
C ILE A 14 -14.57 40.29 -49.61
N LYS A 15 -14.41 41.43 -48.94
CA LYS A 15 -14.93 42.71 -49.39
C LYS A 15 -13.92 43.23 -50.37
N ILE A 16 -14.09 42.88 -51.65
CA ILE A 16 -13.25 43.39 -52.74
C ILE A 16 -13.11 44.90 -52.52
N PRO A 17 -11.88 45.41 -52.30
CA PRO A 17 -11.68 46.76 -51.88
C PRO A 17 -12.31 47.68 -52.92
N LYS A 18 -13.17 48.61 -52.48
CA LYS A 18 -13.91 49.51 -53.37
C LYS A 18 -12.97 50.17 -54.39
N ARG A 19 -11.73 50.44 -53.99
CA ARG A 19 -10.64 50.98 -54.81
C ARG A 19 -10.27 50.09 -56.00
N ALA A 20 -10.14 48.78 -55.83
CA ALA A 20 -9.83 47.86 -56.92
C ALA A 20 -10.93 47.82 -58.00
N LYS A 21 -12.20 47.93 -57.59
CA LYS A 21 -13.33 48.04 -58.53
C LYS A 21 -13.24 49.32 -59.36
N PHE A 22 -12.96 50.46 -58.72
CA PHE A 22 -12.80 51.73 -59.43
C PHE A 22 -11.59 51.74 -60.37
N ILE A 23 -10.46 51.16 -59.94
CA ILE A 23 -9.26 51.04 -60.78
C ILE A 23 -9.55 50.14 -61.99
N ALA A 24 -10.22 49.00 -61.81
CA ALA A 24 -10.57 48.11 -62.90
C ALA A 24 -11.53 48.76 -63.91
N ILE A 25 -12.57 49.44 -63.43
CA ILE A 25 -13.51 50.17 -64.29
C ILE A 25 -12.79 51.30 -65.04
N GLY A 26 -11.96 52.09 -64.35
CA GLY A 26 -11.18 53.16 -64.97
C GLY A 26 -10.22 52.64 -66.03
N TRP A 27 -9.53 51.53 -65.77
CA TRP A 27 -8.63 50.87 -66.72
C TRP A 27 -9.38 50.37 -67.95
N LEU A 28 -10.53 49.70 -67.77
CA LEU A 28 -11.35 49.22 -68.89
C LEU A 28 -11.84 50.38 -69.78
N VAL A 29 -12.21 51.51 -69.19
CA VAL A 29 -12.61 52.72 -69.94
C VAL A 29 -11.43 53.27 -70.73
N ILE A 30 -10.24 53.40 -70.12
CA ILE A 30 -9.02 53.87 -70.80
C ILE A 30 -8.66 52.94 -71.97
N CYS A 31 -8.68 51.63 -71.74
CA CYS A 31 -8.42 50.63 -72.77
C CYS A 31 -9.44 50.68 -73.90
N GLY A 32 -10.73 50.88 -73.58
CA GLY A 32 -11.79 51.06 -74.57
C GLY A 32 -11.57 52.30 -75.46
N ILE A 33 -11.12 53.41 -74.87
CA ILE A 33 -10.76 54.63 -75.61
C ILE A 33 -9.56 54.36 -76.52
N ILE A 34 -8.50 53.73 -76.02
CA ILE A 34 -7.31 53.38 -76.81
C ILE A 34 -7.67 52.45 -77.98
N PHE A 35 -8.49 51.44 -77.73
CA PHE A 35 -8.95 50.50 -78.76
C PHE A 35 -9.80 51.20 -79.82
N SER A 36 -10.74 52.05 -79.40
CA SER A 36 -11.57 52.84 -80.30
C SER A 36 -10.72 53.79 -81.15
N ALA A 37 -9.72 54.45 -80.55
CA ALA A 37 -8.79 55.30 -81.29
C ALA A 37 -7.97 54.47 -82.30
N TRP A 38 -7.46 53.31 -81.91
CA TRP A 38 -6.70 52.42 -82.80
C TRP A 38 -7.53 51.94 -84.01
N LEU A 39 -8.82 51.62 -83.81
CA LEU A 39 -9.73 51.26 -84.89
C LEU A 39 -10.01 52.42 -85.85
N ASN A 40 -10.08 53.66 -85.35
CA ASN A 40 -10.42 54.83 -86.16
C ASN A 40 -9.22 55.45 -86.88
N PHE A 41 -8.01 55.32 -86.35
CA PHE A 41 -6.81 55.99 -86.89
C PHE A 41 -5.93 55.09 -87.76
N SER A 42 -6.18 53.79 -87.84
CA SER A 42 -5.37 52.89 -88.66
C SER A 42 -6.03 52.66 -90.04
N PRO A 43 -5.44 53.14 -91.14
CA PRO A 43 -6.04 53.09 -92.48
C PRO A 43 -6.24 51.68 -93.03
N ASP A 44 -5.54 50.67 -92.48
CA ASP A 44 -5.60 49.28 -92.92
C ASP A 44 -6.52 48.39 -92.06
N ASN A 45 -7.03 48.91 -90.94
CA ASN A 45 -7.90 48.17 -90.02
C ASN A 45 -9.38 48.38 -90.34
N THR A 46 -9.81 47.93 -91.51
CA THR A 46 -11.26 47.85 -91.78
C THR A 46 -11.89 46.74 -90.94
N VAL A 47 -13.11 46.93 -90.44
CA VAL A 47 -13.83 45.96 -89.58
C VAL A 47 -13.93 44.55 -90.19
N ARG A 48 -13.74 44.43 -91.51
CA ARG A 48 -13.72 43.16 -92.25
C ARG A 48 -12.37 42.42 -92.26
N SER A 49 -11.25 43.08 -91.98
CA SER A 49 -9.90 42.47 -91.97
C SER A 49 -9.41 42.07 -90.57
N LEU A 50 -10.16 42.39 -89.51
CA LEU A 50 -9.75 42.13 -88.14
C LEU A 50 -9.77 40.62 -87.84
N SER A 51 -8.59 40.04 -87.64
CA SER A 51 -8.48 38.65 -87.21
C SER A 51 -8.94 38.52 -85.76
N LEU A 52 -9.65 37.44 -85.45
CA LEU A 52 -10.01 37.09 -84.08
C LEU A 52 -8.76 37.00 -83.17
N GLY A 53 -7.60 36.68 -83.76
CA GLY A 53 -6.31 36.65 -83.07
C GLY A 53 -5.85 38.02 -82.54
N ASP A 54 -6.08 39.10 -83.30
CA ASP A 54 -5.62 40.44 -82.91
C ASP A 54 -6.46 41.02 -81.77
N ILE A 55 -7.78 40.77 -81.79
CA ILE A 55 -8.67 41.07 -80.67
C ILE A 55 -8.23 40.28 -79.43
N GLY A 56 -7.93 38.98 -79.60
CA GLY A 56 -7.44 38.12 -78.52
C GLY A 56 -6.12 38.62 -77.91
N ALA A 57 -5.16 39.03 -78.74
CA ALA A 57 -3.89 39.57 -78.29
C ALA A 57 -4.06 40.89 -77.50
N PHE A 58 -4.92 41.79 -77.98
CA PHE A 58 -5.23 43.03 -77.28
C PHE A 58 -5.92 42.79 -75.94
N LEU A 59 -6.95 41.93 -75.90
CA LEU A 59 -7.64 41.56 -74.67
C LEU A 59 -6.68 40.88 -73.67
N SER A 60 -5.82 39.98 -74.15
CA SER A 60 -4.79 39.32 -73.33
C SER A 60 -3.84 40.35 -72.70
N GLY A 61 -3.43 41.37 -73.46
CA GLY A 61 -2.61 42.47 -72.93
C GLY A 61 -3.28 43.20 -71.77
N ILE A 62 -4.55 43.60 -71.95
CA ILE A 62 -5.35 44.30 -70.93
C ILE A 62 -5.54 43.46 -69.68
N PHE A 63 -5.92 42.19 -69.85
CA PHE A 63 -6.15 41.29 -68.72
C PHE A 63 -4.85 40.91 -68.00
N SER A 64 -3.69 40.91 -68.66
CA SER A 64 -2.42 40.60 -68.01
C SER A 64 -2.04 41.59 -66.90
N ILE A 65 -2.22 42.90 -67.13
CA ILE A 65 -1.92 43.95 -66.14
C ILE A 65 -2.92 43.89 -64.98
N LEU A 66 -4.21 43.67 -65.29
CA LEU A 66 -5.25 43.48 -64.26
C LEU A 66 -4.98 42.24 -63.41
N ALA A 67 -4.58 41.13 -64.03
CA ALA A 67 -4.21 39.91 -63.34
C ALA A 67 -2.98 40.11 -62.45
N PHE A 68 -1.96 40.82 -62.94
CA PHE A 68 -0.77 41.16 -62.15
C PHE A 68 -1.09 42.04 -60.94
N TYR A 69 -1.96 43.04 -61.10
CA TYR A 69 -2.43 43.86 -59.98
C TYR A 69 -3.21 43.01 -58.96
N GLY A 70 -4.09 42.13 -59.43
CA GLY A 70 -4.80 41.17 -58.56
C GLY A 70 -3.84 40.25 -57.80
N PHE A 71 -2.76 39.82 -58.44
CA PHE A 71 -1.71 39.03 -57.81
C PHE A 71 -0.97 39.79 -56.69
N ILE A 72 -0.61 41.07 -56.91
CA ILE A 72 0.03 41.91 -55.87
C ILE A 72 -0.90 42.09 -54.66
N GLU A 73 -2.17 42.40 -54.87
CA GLU A 73 -3.15 42.55 -53.79
C GLU A 73 -3.32 41.25 -53.00
N ALA A 74 -3.46 40.11 -53.70
CA ALA A 74 -3.53 38.80 -53.06
C ALA A 74 -2.28 38.50 -52.22
N TYR A 75 -1.09 38.80 -52.75
CA TYR A 75 0.19 38.63 -52.04
C TYR A 75 0.28 39.52 -50.78
N LEU A 76 -0.18 40.77 -50.84
CA LEU A 76 -0.23 41.67 -49.69
C LEU A 76 -1.20 41.20 -48.62
N ILE A 77 -2.37 40.68 -49.01
CA ILE A 77 -3.36 40.10 -48.08
C ILE A 77 -2.75 38.88 -47.39
N GLN A 78 -2.19 37.94 -48.16
CA GLN A 78 -1.56 36.73 -47.63
C GLN A 78 -0.38 37.06 -46.71
N SER A 79 0.42 38.08 -47.03
CA SER A 79 1.54 38.54 -46.18
C SER A 79 1.06 39.10 -44.84
N LYS A 80 -0.08 39.81 -44.82
CA LYS A 80 -0.68 40.30 -43.57
C LYS A 80 -1.25 39.16 -42.73
N GLU A 81 -1.92 38.20 -43.36
CA GLU A 81 -2.47 37.02 -42.69
C GLU A 81 -1.34 36.18 -42.05
N LEU A 82 -0.26 35.89 -42.79
CA LEU A 82 0.90 35.19 -42.25
C LEU A 82 1.55 35.94 -41.07
N ARG A 83 1.58 37.28 -41.11
CA ARG A 83 2.09 38.08 -39.99
C ARG A 83 1.18 37.98 -38.76
N LEU A 84 -0.13 37.96 -38.95
CA LEU A 84 -1.11 37.79 -37.88
C LEU A 84 -1.01 36.40 -37.27
N GLN A 85 -0.95 35.33 -38.09
CA GLN A 85 -0.76 33.96 -37.62
C GLN A 85 0.55 33.80 -36.80
N ARG A 86 1.63 34.46 -37.21
CA ARG A 86 2.89 34.47 -36.42
C ARG A 86 2.74 35.17 -35.08
N PHE A 87 1.89 36.20 -35.00
CA PHE A 87 1.62 36.90 -33.76
C PHE A 87 0.79 36.03 -32.81
N GLU A 88 -0.31 35.45 -33.31
CA GLU A 88 -1.15 34.51 -32.56
C GLU A 88 -0.35 33.29 -32.08
N LEU A 89 0.53 32.74 -32.92
CA LEU A 89 1.39 31.63 -32.54
C LEU A 89 2.36 32.03 -31.42
N LYS A 90 2.92 33.24 -31.44
CA LYS A 90 3.78 33.74 -30.35
C LYS A 90 3.02 33.91 -29.05
N GLU A 91 1.80 34.44 -29.10
CA GLU A 91 0.95 34.55 -27.91
C GLU A 91 0.54 33.17 -27.37
N SER A 92 0.19 32.24 -28.26
CA SER A 92 -0.12 30.85 -27.91
C SER A 92 1.07 30.16 -27.24
N ILE A 93 2.30 30.33 -27.76
CA ILE A 93 3.51 29.78 -27.13
C ILE A 93 3.71 30.37 -25.74
N LYS A 94 3.51 31.69 -25.57
CA LYS A 94 3.64 32.34 -24.26
C LYS A 94 2.60 31.82 -23.26
N ALA A 95 1.35 31.61 -23.71
CA ALA A 95 0.30 31.02 -22.88
C ALA A 95 0.61 29.56 -22.51
N GLN A 96 1.15 28.77 -23.44
CA GLN A 96 1.59 27.39 -23.19
C GLN A 96 2.75 27.34 -22.20
N GLN A 97 3.76 28.20 -22.33
CA GLN A 97 4.86 28.31 -21.37
C GLN A 97 4.38 28.70 -19.97
N GLY A 98 3.41 29.61 -19.87
CA GLY A 98 2.77 29.94 -18.60
C GLY A 98 2.04 28.75 -17.98
N SER A 99 1.34 27.97 -18.82
CA SER A 99 0.63 26.76 -18.39
C SER A 99 1.60 25.65 -17.95
N GLU A 100 2.70 25.45 -18.67
CA GLU A 100 3.76 24.50 -18.31
C GLU A 100 4.38 24.86 -16.96
N LYS A 101 4.67 26.14 -16.73
CA LYS A 101 5.21 26.63 -15.45
C LYS A 101 4.22 26.39 -14.31
N ALA A 102 2.95 26.74 -14.49
CA ALA A 102 1.91 26.52 -13.48
C ALA A 102 1.71 25.02 -13.19
N LEU A 103 1.75 24.18 -14.23
CA LEU A 103 1.63 22.72 -14.09
C LEU A 103 2.84 22.12 -13.38
N LYS A 104 4.04 22.64 -13.62
CA LYS A 104 5.25 22.26 -12.89
C LYS A 104 5.14 22.62 -11.41
N GLU A 105 4.72 23.84 -11.08
CA GLU A 105 4.50 24.29 -9.69
C GLU A 105 3.43 23.43 -8.98
N GLN A 106 2.33 23.09 -9.66
CA GLN A 106 1.32 22.17 -9.14
C GLN A 106 1.87 20.76 -8.92
N SER A 107 2.68 20.25 -9.84
CA SER A 107 3.31 18.93 -9.70
C SER A 107 4.28 18.89 -8.52
N GLU A 108 5.03 19.96 -8.28
CA GLU A 108 5.93 20.07 -7.12
C GLU A 108 5.15 20.12 -5.80
N ALA A 109 4.05 20.88 -5.76
CA ALA A 109 3.15 20.92 -4.60
C ALA A 109 2.53 19.54 -4.30
N LEU A 110 2.04 18.82 -5.32
CA LEU A 110 1.51 17.47 -5.17
C LEU A 110 2.56 16.49 -4.67
N LYS A 111 3.80 16.57 -5.15
CA LYS A 111 4.91 15.75 -4.66
C LYS A 111 5.18 16.00 -3.17
N SER A 112 5.13 17.27 -2.73
CA SER A 112 5.28 17.61 -1.32
C SER A 112 4.12 17.08 -0.47
N GLN A 113 2.88 17.15 -0.96
CA GLN A 113 1.71 16.58 -0.26
C GLN A 113 1.82 15.06 -0.12
N LEU A 114 2.26 14.37 -1.16
CA LEU A 114 2.46 12.92 -1.13
C LEU A 114 3.50 12.53 -0.07
N LYS A 115 4.62 13.27 0.02
CA LYS A 115 5.64 13.03 1.05
C LYS A 115 5.09 13.19 2.46
N ILE A 116 4.30 14.25 2.71
CA ILE A 116 3.66 14.46 4.02
C ILE A 116 2.70 13.32 4.36
N SER A 117 1.90 12.87 3.37
CA SER A 117 0.99 11.74 3.55
C SER A 117 1.73 10.44 3.86
N GLU A 118 2.87 10.20 3.22
CA GLU A 118 3.73 9.04 3.49
C GLU A 118 4.30 9.09 4.91
N GLU A 119 4.79 10.26 5.35
CA GLU A 119 5.29 10.46 6.72
C GLU A 119 4.19 10.23 7.77
N GLN A 120 2.97 10.75 7.55
CA GLN A 120 1.82 10.52 8.42
C GLN A 120 1.42 9.04 8.49
N PHE A 121 1.42 8.35 7.35
CA PHE A 121 1.12 6.92 7.31
C PHE A 121 2.18 6.10 8.06
N ASN A 122 3.46 6.45 7.92
CA ASN A 122 4.55 5.80 8.65
C ASN A 122 4.45 6.03 10.17
N LEU A 123 4.12 7.25 10.61
CA LEU A 123 3.84 7.53 12.03
C LEU A 123 2.67 6.70 12.55
N TYR A 124 1.59 6.62 11.79
CA TYR A 124 0.44 5.77 12.13
C TYR A 124 0.84 4.29 12.26
N LEU A 125 1.68 3.77 11.36
CA LEU A 125 2.18 2.39 11.46
C LEU A 125 3.05 2.18 12.70
N LEU A 126 3.86 3.17 13.11
CA LEU A 126 4.65 3.11 14.33
C LEU A 126 3.77 3.14 15.58
N GLU A 127 2.76 4.01 15.63
CA GLU A 127 1.78 4.06 16.72
C GLU A 127 0.99 2.74 16.80
N ALA A 128 0.55 2.20 15.66
CA ALA A 128 -0.14 0.93 15.60
C ALA A 128 0.73 -0.21 16.14
N LYS A 129 2.02 -0.25 15.77
CA LYS A 129 2.98 -1.23 16.32
C LYS A 129 3.20 -1.04 17.82
N ALA A 130 3.29 0.20 18.30
CA ALA A 130 3.47 0.50 19.72
C ALA A 130 2.27 0.08 20.57
N LYS A 131 1.06 0.04 20.00
CA LYS A 131 -0.17 -0.41 20.67
C LYS A 131 -0.28 -1.94 20.78
N ILE A 132 0.54 -2.71 20.07
CA ILE A 132 0.50 -4.17 20.11
C ILE A 132 1.06 -4.64 21.46
N PRO A 133 0.29 -5.43 22.23
CA PRO A 133 0.72 -5.88 23.54
C PRO A 133 1.94 -6.79 23.45
N ILE A 134 2.87 -6.60 24.38
CA ILE A 134 4.08 -7.41 24.51
C ILE A 134 3.92 -8.30 25.74
N PHE A 135 3.42 -9.51 25.50
CA PHE A 135 3.25 -10.51 26.55
C PHE A 135 4.55 -11.27 26.80
N ASN A 136 5.01 -11.21 28.05
CA ASN A 136 6.19 -11.91 28.55
C ASN A 136 5.77 -12.91 29.62
N LEU A 137 6.34 -14.11 29.55
CA LEU A 137 6.24 -15.07 30.63
C LEU A 137 6.97 -14.51 31.86
N PHE A 138 6.24 -14.29 32.94
CA PHE A 138 6.75 -13.77 34.20
C PHE A 138 7.19 -14.91 35.13
N GLN A 139 6.29 -15.87 35.38
CA GLN A 139 6.53 -16.98 36.30
C GLN A 139 5.70 -18.21 35.92
N ILE A 140 6.14 -19.41 36.32
CA ILE A 140 5.32 -20.63 36.33
C ILE A 140 4.86 -20.86 37.77
N HIS A 141 3.55 -20.91 37.99
CA HIS A 141 2.96 -21.10 39.31
C HIS A 141 2.80 -22.57 39.65
N THR A 142 2.29 -23.36 38.70
CA THR A 142 2.07 -24.80 38.90
C THR A 142 2.48 -25.58 37.67
N PHE A 143 3.08 -26.74 37.88
CA PHE A 143 3.28 -27.74 36.84
C PHE A 143 2.90 -29.10 37.42
N VAL A 144 1.63 -29.42 37.28
CA VAL A 144 1.03 -30.62 37.85
C VAL A 144 0.83 -31.67 36.76
N VAL A 145 1.12 -32.91 37.11
CA VAL A 145 0.91 -34.08 36.28
C VAL A 145 0.01 -35.05 37.05
N ASN A 146 -1.14 -35.37 36.46
CA ASN A 146 -2.08 -36.35 36.98
C ASN A 146 -1.81 -37.71 36.36
N VAL A 147 -1.27 -38.62 37.17
CA VAL A 147 -1.04 -40.01 36.78
C VAL A 147 -2.09 -40.92 37.42
N LEU A 148 -2.56 -41.91 36.68
CA LEU A 148 -3.51 -42.90 37.14
C LEU A 148 -2.82 -44.25 37.25
N HIS A 149 -2.90 -44.87 38.42
CA HIS A 149 -2.43 -46.25 38.61
C HIS A 149 -3.41 -47.22 37.95
N ILE A 150 -2.95 -48.05 37.02
CA ILE A 150 -3.80 -48.92 36.18
C ILE A 150 -4.57 -49.94 37.02
N GLU A 151 -3.89 -50.63 37.95
CA GLU A 151 -4.53 -51.70 38.73
C GLU A 151 -5.57 -51.18 39.72
N ASN A 152 -5.23 -50.13 40.48
CA ASN A 152 -6.05 -49.64 41.59
C ASN A 152 -6.96 -48.48 41.20
N GLN A 153 -6.82 -47.91 40.00
CA GLN A 153 -7.56 -46.74 39.52
C GLN A 153 -7.42 -45.51 40.45
N ILE A 154 -6.30 -45.42 41.18
CA ILE A 154 -6.00 -44.29 42.07
C ILE A 154 -5.27 -43.22 41.25
N SER A 155 -5.80 -41.99 41.24
CA SER A 155 -5.15 -40.83 40.64
C SER A 155 -4.21 -40.18 41.64
N ASN A 156 -2.95 -39.97 41.24
CA ASN A 156 -1.98 -39.20 42.00
C ASN A 156 -1.66 -37.91 41.25
N GLU A 157 -1.70 -36.80 41.98
CA GLU A 157 -1.29 -35.50 41.52
C GLU A 157 0.18 -35.28 41.90
N ILE A 158 1.01 -34.98 40.91
CA ILE A 158 2.44 -34.74 41.11
C ILE A 158 2.77 -33.33 40.67
N ASP A 159 3.17 -32.47 41.60
CA ASP A 159 3.71 -31.15 41.28
C ASP A 159 5.21 -31.25 40.95
N LEU A 160 5.52 -31.14 39.66
CA LEU A 160 6.88 -31.22 39.14
C LEU A 160 7.76 -30.03 39.57
N LEU A 161 7.18 -28.96 40.11
CA LEU A 161 7.95 -27.84 40.68
C LEU A 161 8.43 -28.13 42.10
N GLN A 162 7.73 -29.01 42.84
CA GLN A 162 8.04 -29.32 44.23
C GLN A 162 8.76 -30.67 44.39
N GLN A 163 8.50 -31.63 43.50
CA GLN A 163 9.01 -32.99 43.59
C GLN A 163 9.94 -33.31 42.41
N SER A 164 11.13 -33.86 42.70
CA SER A 164 12.04 -34.34 41.66
C SER A 164 11.43 -35.52 40.93
N ILE A 165 11.48 -35.48 39.59
CA ILE A 165 11.07 -36.59 38.71
C ILE A 165 11.78 -37.90 39.11
N GLU A 166 13.03 -37.84 39.56
CA GLU A 166 13.82 -39.02 39.94
C GLU A 166 13.25 -39.80 41.13
N LEU A 167 12.43 -39.16 41.96
CA LEU A 167 11.82 -39.78 43.15
C LEU A 167 10.47 -40.43 42.86
N LEU A 168 10.01 -40.39 41.62
CA LEU A 168 8.73 -40.98 41.22
C LEU A 168 8.91 -42.50 41.02
N PRO A 169 7.99 -43.32 41.57
CA PRO A 169 8.03 -44.77 41.37
C PRO A 169 7.59 -45.11 39.95
N PHE A 170 8.53 -45.02 39.01
CA PHE A 170 8.33 -45.44 37.62
C PHE A 170 8.35 -46.97 37.52
N GLU A 171 7.17 -47.58 37.65
CA GLU A 171 6.97 -48.97 37.27
C GLU A 171 6.35 -49.03 35.88
N LYS A 172 7.08 -49.64 34.95
CA LYS A 172 6.61 -49.82 33.58
C LYS A 172 5.26 -50.53 33.60
N ASN A 173 4.28 -49.95 32.90
CA ASN A 173 2.89 -50.45 32.81
C ASN A 173 2.04 -50.34 34.09
N SER A 174 2.50 -49.70 35.17
CA SER A 174 1.67 -49.47 36.36
C SER A 174 0.91 -48.14 36.32
N TYR A 175 1.38 -47.16 35.52
CA TYR A 175 0.83 -45.81 35.47
C TYR A 175 0.49 -45.35 34.05
N THR A 176 -0.57 -44.54 33.94
CA THR A 176 -0.91 -43.80 32.72
C THR A 176 -1.01 -42.31 33.00
N LEU A 177 -0.46 -41.49 32.11
CA LEU A 177 -0.62 -40.04 32.18
C LEU A 177 -2.03 -39.65 31.73
N THR A 178 -2.79 -39.00 32.59
CA THR A 178 -4.17 -38.60 32.29
C THR A 178 -4.31 -37.13 31.97
N GLU A 179 -3.60 -36.28 32.70
CA GLU A 179 -3.69 -34.83 32.52
C GLU A 179 -2.38 -34.16 32.91
N ILE A 180 -2.03 -33.09 32.19
CA ILE A 180 -0.99 -32.14 32.57
C ILE A 180 -1.67 -30.79 32.78
N ILE A 181 -1.42 -30.16 33.92
CA ILE A 181 -1.90 -28.82 34.25
C ILE A 181 -0.69 -27.92 34.40
N VAL A 182 -0.63 -26.85 33.62
CA VAL A 182 0.42 -25.84 33.71
C VAL A 182 -0.21 -24.48 33.94
N SER A 183 0.10 -23.84 35.06
CA SER A 183 -0.30 -22.46 35.34
C SER A 183 0.89 -21.53 35.17
N ILE A 184 0.74 -20.54 34.30
CA ILE A 184 1.76 -19.53 34.02
C ILE A 184 1.22 -18.13 34.30
N GLU A 185 2.08 -17.27 34.83
CA GLU A 185 1.84 -15.85 34.90
C GLU A 185 2.50 -15.15 33.71
N VAL A 186 1.72 -14.36 33.00
CA VAL A 186 2.14 -13.58 31.84
C VAL A 186 1.90 -12.11 32.14
N ASN A 187 2.92 -11.29 31.95
CA ASN A 187 2.82 -9.84 32.12
C ASN A 187 2.81 -9.16 30.74
N ASN A 188 1.88 -8.24 30.53
CA ASN A 188 1.93 -7.32 29.41
C ASN A 188 2.87 -6.14 29.70
N THR A 189 4.09 -6.16 29.14
CA THR A 189 5.11 -5.15 29.42
C THR A 189 5.09 -3.95 28.48
N GLY A 190 4.19 -3.91 27.50
CA GLY A 190 4.09 -2.80 26.55
C GLY A 190 2.87 -2.91 25.66
N GLY A 191 2.37 -1.79 25.12
CA GLY A 191 1.14 -1.74 24.32
C GLY A 191 -0.13 -1.65 25.17
N GLU A 192 -1.25 -1.25 24.53
CA GLU A 192 -2.52 -0.93 25.20
C GLU A 192 -3.54 -2.09 25.16
N GLY A 193 -3.13 -3.26 24.65
CA GLY A 193 -3.99 -4.41 24.47
C GLY A 193 -4.18 -5.24 25.74
N ARG A 194 -5.42 -5.65 26.00
CA ARG A 194 -5.71 -6.63 27.06
C ARG A 194 -5.80 -8.03 26.49
N LEU A 195 -5.31 -9.03 27.23
CA LEU A 195 -5.48 -10.43 26.85
C LEU A 195 -6.95 -10.82 27.04
N VAL A 196 -7.61 -11.21 25.96
CA VAL A 196 -9.04 -11.59 25.97
C VAL A 196 -9.22 -13.10 25.88
N GLY A 197 -8.24 -13.79 25.29
CA GLY A 197 -8.25 -15.24 25.26
C GLY A 197 -6.95 -15.79 24.78
N VAL A 198 -6.70 -17.04 25.15
CA VAL A 198 -5.53 -17.78 24.71
C VAL A 198 -6.01 -19.06 24.07
N LYS A 199 -5.60 -19.28 22.83
CA LYS A 199 -5.77 -20.55 22.15
C LYS A 199 -4.41 -21.24 22.16
N SER A 200 -4.25 -22.27 22.98
CA SER A 200 -3.05 -23.10 22.90
C SER A 200 -3.09 -23.95 21.63
N LEU A 201 -1.92 -24.12 21.03
CA LEU A 201 -1.70 -24.90 19.82
C LEU A 201 -0.46 -25.75 20.11
N ILE A 202 -0.68 -26.94 20.66
CA ILE A 202 0.39 -27.90 20.84
C ILE A 202 0.41 -28.78 19.60
N LYS A 203 1.55 -28.76 18.91
CA LYS A 203 1.85 -29.72 17.84
C LYS A 203 3.03 -30.55 18.32
N ILE A 204 2.74 -31.63 19.02
CA ILE A 204 3.73 -32.67 19.32
C ILE A 204 3.64 -33.65 18.16
N ASP A 205 4.73 -33.79 17.42
CA ASP A 205 4.75 -34.67 16.26
C ASP A 205 4.58 -36.15 16.71
N ASN A 206 3.50 -36.76 16.24
CA ASN A 206 3.32 -38.17 15.88
C ASN A 206 2.59 -39.22 16.74
N LEU A 207 2.31 -39.15 18.05
CA LEU A 207 1.63 -40.31 18.69
C LEU A 207 0.64 -40.03 19.83
N HIS A 208 0.41 -38.77 20.22
CA HIS A 208 -0.32 -38.46 21.45
C HIS A 208 -1.48 -37.51 21.18
N TYR A 209 -2.71 -38.00 21.30
CA TYR A 209 -3.92 -37.17 21.21
C TYR A 209 -4.06 -36.34 22.48
N MET A 210 -3.62 -35.08 22.38
CA MET A 210 -3.77 -34.09 23.42
C MET A 210 -4.98 -33.21 23.11
N GLN A 211 -5.98 -33.25 24.00
CA GLN A 211 -7.10 -32.33 23.93
C GLN A 211 -6.90 -31.23 24.97
N ILE A 212 -6.82 -29.99 24.48
CA ILE A 212 -6.86 -28.80 25.32
C ILE A 212 -8.30 -28.64 25.79
N THR A 213 -8.52 -28.69 27.09
CA THR A 213 -9.87 -28.69 27.67
C THR A 213 -10.34 -27.30 28.08
N SER A 214 -9.46 -26.42 28.58
CA SER A 214 -9.86 -25.07 29.01
C SER A 214 -8.66 -24.13 29.16
N PHE A 215 -8.92 -22.84 28.95
CA PHE A 215 -8.10 -21.74 29.44
C PHE A 215 -8.93 -20.94 30.44
N GLU A 216 -8.32 -20.54 31.55
CA GLU A 216 -8.95 -19.62 32.50
C GLU A 216 -7.97 -18.50 32.83
N VAL A 217 -8.43 -17.26 32.70
CA VAL A 217 -7.70 -16.10 33.21
C VAL A 217 -8.15 -15.94 34.65
N ILE A 218 -7.35 -16.48 35.57
CA ILE A 218 -7.73 -16.65 37.00
C ILE A 218 -7.74 -15.30 37.73
N GLY A 219 -6.98 -14.32 37.22
CA GLY A 219 -7.02 -12.97 37.73
C GLY A 219 -6.28 -12.00 36.83
N SER A 220 -6.76 -10.76 36.81
CA SER A 220 -6.02 -9.60 36.34
C SER A 220 -5.88 -8.61 37.49
N SER A 221 -4.67 -8.43 38.02
CA SER A 221 -4.41 -7.30 38.91
C SER A 221 -4.08 -6.08 38.04
N MET A 222 -5.01 -5.12 38.00
CA MET A 222 -4.77 -3.85 37.33
C MET A 222 -3.86 -3.03 38.24
N THR A 223 -2.57 -3.00 37.91
CA THR A 223 -1.71 -1.91 38.36
C THR A 223 -1.65 -0.88 37.24
N ASP A 224 -1.54 0.41 37.56
CA ASP A 224 -1.57 1.50 36.55
C ASP A 224 -0.52 1.37 35.43
N THR A 225 0.42 0.43 35.56
CA THR A 225 1.54 0.21 34.65
C THR A 225 1.60 -1.17 34.00
N TYR A 226 0.99 -2.21 34.58
CA TYR A 226 1.09 -3.58 34.08
C TYR A 226 -0.18 -4.40 34.35
N ASP A 227 -0.62 -5.13 33.33
CA ASP A 227 -1.61 -6.19 33.47
C ASP A 227 -0.88 -7.52 33.65
N ASN A 228 -1.01 -8.14 34.82
CA ASN A 228 -0.58 -9.51 35.06
C ASN A 228 -1.75 -10.46 34.83
N TYR A 229 -1.51 -11.53 34.08
CA TYR A 229 -2.48 -12.54 33.72
C TYR A 229 -2.01 -13.89 34.24
N LEU A 230 -2.80 -14.51 35.11
CA LEU A 230 -2.59 -15.92 35.47
C LEU A 230 -3.38 -16.80 34.50
N ILE A 231 -2.67 -17.62 33.74
CA ILE A 231 -3.20 -18.46 32.66
C ILE A 231 -2.96 -19.91 33.02
N GLU A 232 -4.04 -20.66 33.21
CA GLU A 232 -3.98 -22.10 33.43
C GLU A 232 -4.30 -22.86 32.15
N PHE A 233 -3.42 -23.78 31.78
CA PHE A 233 -3.61 -24.72 30.68
C PHE A 233 -3.84 -26.12 31.23
N LYS A 234 -4.94 -26.74 30.78
CA LYS A 234 -5.25 -28.15 31.07
C LYS A 234 -5.14 -28.97 29.79
N PHE A 235 -4.27 -29.97 29.83
CA PHE A 235 -4.00 -30.87 28.73
C PHE A 235 -4.43 -32.27 29.11
N LYS A 236 -5.57 -32.69 28.57
CA LYS A 236 -6.05 -34.05 28.75
C LYS A 236 -5.35 -34.98 27.76
N ILE A 237 -4.74 -36.05 28.26
CA ILE A 237 -4.00 -37.02 27.47
C ILE A 237 -4.88 -38.26 27.32
N SER A 238 -5.29 -38.52 26.08
CA SER A 238 -6.27 -39.59 25.78
C SER A 238 -5.59 -40.95 25.71
N SER A 239 -4.34 -40.98 25.24
CA SER A 239 -3.51 -42.16 25.14
C SER A 239 -2.05 -41.73 25.18
N MET A 240 -1.26 -42.42 26.00
CA MET A 240 0.19 -42.26 26.05
C MET A 240 0.85 -43.60 25.85
N ASP A 241 1.98 -43.62 25.14
CA ASP A 241 2.79 -44.83 25.07
C ASP A 241 3.25 -45.22 26.48
N SER A 242 3.03 -46.48 26.85
CA SER A 242 3.50 -47.08 28.10
C SER A 242 5.01 -46.90 28.31
N ASP A 243 5.77 -46.74 27.23
CA ASP A 243 7.21 -46.55 27.28
C ASP A 243 7.64 -45.19 27.86
N VAL A 244 6.74 -44.19 27.94
CA VAL A 244 7.09 -42.88 28.53
C VAL A 244 7.39 -42.99 30.03
N PHE A 245 6.76 -43.95 30.72
CA PHE A 245 6.99 -44.26 32.12
C PHE A 245 8.04 -45.37 32.35
N SER A 246 8.77 -45.78 31.30
CA SER A 246 9.75 -46.86 31.43
C SER A 246 10.98 -46.45 32.26
N ASN A 247 11.33 -45.15 32.27
CA ASN A 247 12.41 -44.58 33.05
C ASN A 247 12.18 -43.06 33.23
N SER A 248 12.62 -42.50 34.36
CA SER A 248 12.64 -41.07 34.67
C SER A 248 13.30 -40.22 33.58
N ALA A 249 14.35 -40.72 32.91
CA ALA A 249 15.02 -40.02 31.82
C ALA A 249 14.12 -39.81 30.60
N ILE A 250 13.31 -40.81 30.25
CA ILE A 250 12.39 -40.74 29.10
C ILE A 250 11.21 -39.82 29.44
N PHE A 251 10.65 -39.95 30.64
CA PHE A 251 9.61 -39.04 31.12
C PHE A 251 10.10 -37.58 31.14
N LYS A 252 11.32 -37.33 31.61
CA LYS A 252 11.94 -36.00 31.58
C LYS A 252 12.08 -35.46 30.16
N ALA A 253 12.55 -36.27 29.21
CA ALA A 253 12.66 -35.89 27.81
C ALA A 253 11.28 -35.57 27.19
N PHE A 254 10.25 -36.32 27.56
CA PHE A 254 8.88 -36.03 27.16
C PHE A 254 8.38 -34.68 27.72
N ILE A 255 8.56 -34.42 29.02
CA ILE A 255 8.14 -33.16 29.63
C ILE A 255 8.86 -31.96 28.99
N LEU A 256 10.15 -32.14 28.68
CA LEU A 256 10.94 -31.16 27.94
C LEU A 256 10.36 -30.85 26.57
N ASP A 257 10.18 -31.89 25.75
CA ASP A 257 9.60 -31.75 24.41
C ASP A 257 8.19 -31.14 24.49
N PHE A 258 7.39 -31.56 25.46
CA PHE A 258 6.07 -31.00 25.72
C PHE A 258 6.13 -29.49 25.95
N ILE A 259 6.99 -29.03 26.85
CA ILE A 259 7.19 -27.61 27.16
C ILE A 259 7.63 -26.83 25.92
N GLU A 260 8.65 -27.33 25.22
CA GLU A 260 9.21 -26.66 24.03
C GLU A 260 8.18 -26.50 22.92
N ASN A 261 7.22 -27.43 22.84
CA ASN A 261 6.14 -27.42 21.86
C ASN A 261 4.89 -26.66 22.31
N ILE A 262 4.84 -26.10 23.52
CA ILE A 262 3.76 -25.21 23.93
C ILE A 262 3.86 -23.92 23.09
N LYS A 263 2.92 -23.78 22.15
CA LYS A 263 2.66 -22.53 21.44
C LYS A 263 1.30 -22.01 21.83
N PHE A 264 1.18 -20.71 21.95
CA PHE A 264 -0.10 -20.07 22.18
C PHE A 264 -0.36 -18.97 21.14
N GLU A 265 -1.62 -18.86 20.75
CA GLU A 265 -2.18 -17.76 19.99
C GLU A 265 -2.97 -16.90 20.99
N SER A 266 -2.54 -15.65 21.16
CA SER A 266 -3.22 -14.69 22.02
C SER A 266 -4.20 -13.86 21.19
N ASN A 267 -5.43 -13.76 21.69
CA ASN A 267 -6.39 -12.77 21.22
C ASN A 267 -6.33 -11.58 22.18
N PHE A 268 -6.11 -10.40 21.65
CA PHE A 268 -6.07 -9.18 22.45
C PHE A 268 -7.02 -8.12 21.91
N ARG A 269 -7.52 -7.28 22.80
CA ARG A 269 -8.41 -6.17 22.45
C ARG A 269 -7.75 -4.85 22.82
N CYS A 270 -7.58 -4.00 21.83
CA CYS A 270 -7.28 -2.59 22.03
C CYS A 270 -8.61 -1.82 22.06
N ARG A 271 -8.63 -0.59 22.60
CA ARG A 271 -9.85 0.22 22.76
C ARG A 271 -10.73 0.30 21.50
N GLU A 272 -10.10 0.26 20.32
CA GLU A 272 -10.76 0.48 19.04
C GLU A 272 -10.99 -0.80 18.22
N ARG A 273 -10.18 -1.86 18.41
CA ARG A 273 -10.24 -3.09 17.59
C ARG A 273 -9.75 -4.33 18.33
N SER A 274 -10.24 -5.49 17.91
CA SER A 274 -9.74 -6.81 18.34
C SER A 274 -8.70 -7.30 17.35
N TYR A 275 -7.60 -7.85 17.85
CA TYR A 275 -6.51 -8.37 17.04
C TYR A 275 -6.20 -9.82 17.44
N LYS A 276 -5.72 -10.60 16.48
CA LYS A 276 -5.20 -11.95 16.71
C LYS A 276 -3.69 -11.94 16.53
N GLN A 277 -2.96 -12.40 17.52
CA GLN A 277 -1.52 -12.59 17.41
C GLN A 277 -1.22 -14.07 17.21
N LYS A 278 -0.77 -14.41 16.01
CA LYS A 278 -0.43 -15.78 15.67
C LYS A 278 0.92 -16.18 16.23
N TYR A 279 0.90 -17.28 16.97
CA TYR A 279 2.02 -18.15 17.39
C TYR A 279 3.24 -17.47 18.00
N LYS A 280 3.43 -17.70 19.30
CA LYS A 280 4.72 -17.52 19.97
C LYS A 280 5.15 -18.86 20.56
N VAL A 281 6.40 -19.25 20.32
CA VAL A 281 7.02 -20.38 21.03
C VAL A 281 7.38 -19.89 22.42
N CYS A 282 7.01 -20.65 23.46
CA CYS A 282 7.43 -20.43 24.83
C CYS A 282 8.93 -20.73 25.04
N ARG A 283 9.85 -20.13 24.26
CA ARG A 283 11.28 -20.28 24.53
C ARG A 283 11.77 -19.08 25.33
N ASN A 284 11.89 -19.27 26.63
CA ASN A 284 12.57 -18.33 27.51
C ASN A 284 13.70 -19.07 28.25
N ASN A 285 14.81 -18.40 28.53
CA ASN A 285 15.97 -18.92 29.27
C ASN A 285 15.60 -19.46 30.68
N PHE A 286 14.39 -19.17 31.15
CA PHE A 286 13.84 -19.65 32.42
C PHE A 286 13.64 -21.17 32.46
N PHE A 287 13.23 -21.82 31.35
CA PHE A 287 13.12 -23.28 31.32
C PHE A 287 14.49 -23.95 31.40
N ASP A 288 15.51 -23.37 30.77
CA ASP A 288 16.90 -23.82 30.92
C ASP A 288 17.41 -23.69 32.37
N GLN A 289 16.90 -22.73 33.14
CA GLN A 289 17.18 -22.59 34.58
C GLN A 289 16.43 -23.62 35.42
N LEU A 290 15.16 -23.87 35.12
CA LEU A 290 14.35 -24.93 35.73
C LEU A 290 15.03 -26.31 35.58
N LEU A 291 15.68 -26.54 34.44
CA LEU A 291 16.36 -27.79 34.10
C LEU A 291 17.75 -27.95 34.70
N LYS A 292 18.40 -26.83 35.07
CA LYS A 292 19.71 -26.81 35.73
C LYS A 292 19.61 -27.01 37.25
N HIS A 293 18.42 -26.95 37.84
CA HIS A 293 18.23 -27.16 39.26
C HIS A 293 18.32 -28.66 39.64
N ASN A 294 19.54 -29.14 39.84
CA ASN A 294 19.83 -30.27 40.73
C ASN A 294 19.81 -29.74 42.18
N ASN A 295 18.65 -29.78 42.83
CA ASN A 295 18.43 -29.56 44.27
C ASN A 295 19.51 -28.81 45.08
N SER A 296 19.26 -27.54 45.41
CA SER A 296 19.03 -27.09 46.79
C SER A 296 18.92 -25.55 46.82
N ALA A 297 17.84 -25.07 47.46
CA ALA A 297 17.61 -23.70 47.94
C ALA A 297 18.13 -22.54 47.07
N ILE A 298 17.18 -21.94 46.34
CA ILE A 298 17.15 -20.55 45.83
C ILE A 298 18.17 -19.63 46.52
N GLN A 299 19.37 -19.50 45.97
CA GLN A 299 20.25 -18.36 46.21
C GLN A 299 21.03 -18.00 44.93
N ASN A 300 20.71 -16.80 44.45
CA ASN A 300 21.56 -15.87 43.70
C ASN A 300 22.17 -16.36 42.37
N PHE A 301 21.55 -15.94 41.27
CA PHE A 301 22.29 -15.55 40.07
C PHE A 301 21.64 -14.30 39.40
N GLU A 302 22.24 -13.15 39.72
CA GLU A 302 22.46 -11.91 38.96
C GLU A 302 21.78 -11.84 37.57
N LYS A 303 20.88 -10.90 37.25
CA LYS A 303 20.83 -9.42 37.40
C LYS A 303 21.99 -8.65 36.75
N MET A 304 22.34 -8.96 35.51
CA MET A 304 22.72 -7.99 34.45
C MET A 304 23.14 -8.77 33.19
N GLU A 305 22.25 -8.89 32.22
CA GLU A 305 22.47 -9.15 30.76
C GLU A 305 21.26 -9.83 30.07
N LEU A 306 20.15 -10.04 30.78
CA LEU A 306 18.92 -10.60 30.19
C LEU A 306 18.11 -9.61 29.33
N GLN A 307 18.45 -8.31 29.35
CA GLN A 307 17.73 -7.28 28.57
C GLN A 307 18.11 -7.26 27.08
N TYR A 308 19.19 -7.93 26.66
CA TYR A 308 19.65 -7.91 25.26
C TYR A 308 19.23 -9.12 24.42
N LEU A 309 18.60 -10.16 24.99
CA LEU A 309 18.34 -11.42 24.30
C LEU A 309 16.87 -11.80 24.08
N LEU A 310 15.92 -10.95 24.45
CA LEU A 310 14.49 -11.16 24.17
C LEU A 310 13.97 -10.16 23.13
N ALA A 311 14.57 -10.15 21.95
CA ALA A 311 13.95 -9.55 20.77
C ALA A 311 12.94 -10.55 20.19
N PHE A 312 11.69 -10.44 20.63
CA PHE A 312 10.59 -11.20 20.04
C PHE A 312 10.41 -10.81 18.57
N GLY A 313 10.55 -11.77 17.66
CA GLY A 313 10.15 -11.61 16.27
C GLY A 313 8.63 -11.72 16.15
N TYR A 314 7.97 -10.67 15.68
CA TYR A 314 6.52 -10.63 15.54
C TYR A 314 6.09 -10.92 14.09
N ASN A 315 5.23 -11.91 13.89
CA ASN A 315 4.36 -11.99 12.71
C ASN A 315 2.93 -11.65 13.17
N ILE A 316 2.52 -10.40 12.99
CA ILE A 316 1.16 -9.94 13.27
C ILE A 316 0.35 -10.10 11.99
N GLU A 317 -0.70 -10.91 12.02
CA GLU A 317 -1.72 -10.90 10.97
C GLU A 317 -2.88 -10.02 11.45
N SER A 318 -3.11 -8.88 10.78
CA SER A 318 -4.30 -8.07 11.00
C SER A 318 -5.50 -8.75 10.36
N PHE A 319 -6.55 -8.99 11.13
CA PHE A 319 -7.86 -9.41 10.63
C PHE A 319 -8.81 -8.22 10.76
N GLU A 320 -9.51 -7.89 9.67
CA GLU A 320 -10.55 -6.83 9.63
C GLU A 320 -11.83 -7.23 10.38
#